data_AF-A0A1V5IM26-F1
#
_entry.id   AF-A0A1V5IM26-F1
#
_cell.length_a   1.000
_cell.length_b   1.000
_cell.length_c   1.000
_cell.angle_alpha   90.00
_cell.angle_beta   90.00
_cell.angle_gamma   90.00
#
_symmetry.space_group_name_H-M   'P 1'
#
loop_
_entity.id
_entity.type
_entity.pdbx_description
1 polymer ?
#
loop_
_entity_poly.entity_id
_entity_poly.type
_entity_poly.pdbx_seq_one_letter_code
_entity_poly.pdbx_strand_id
1 'polypeptide(L)'
;MDFLILWLVPLAYGIHIIEETPRFVPWAKRYFSAPSTFAQFVLGNVIFMGYVLTAVYLATFYPREWTLVLGLSTAAWIFSNFLIHASLTLYTGEYSPGVVTASALYAPVSVYIYATFLGSGIPSTAGIIVSIIIGFAAMFVPTLIQVGRGKRHHLI
;
A
#
# COMPACT_ATOMS: atom_id res chain seq x y z
N MET A 1 -14.69 11.87 16.22
CA MET A 1 -13.53 11.66 15.32
C MET A 1 -13.99 11.92 13.90
N ASP A 2 -13.21 12.65 13.10
CA ASP A 2 -13.52 12.83 11.69
C ASP A 2 -12.97 11.65 10.88
N PHE A 3 -13.86 10.82 10.33
CA PHE A 3 -13.47 9.66 9.52
C PHE A 3 -13.08 10.03 8.09
N LEU A 4 -13.33 11.27 7.66
CA LEU A 4 -12.98 11.74 6.31
C LEU A 4 -11.47 11.74 6.06
N ILE A 5 -10.66 11.75 7.12
CA ILE A 5 -9.19 11.63 7.01
C ILE A 5 -8.75 10.35 6.29
N LEU A 6 -9.57 9.30 6.26
CA LEU A 6 -9.26 8.05 5.55
C LEU A 6 -9.22 8.26 4.01
N TRP A 7 -9.87 9.29 3.49
CA TRP A 7 -9.82 9.64 2.06
C TRP A 7 -8.46 10.17 1.61
N LEU A 8 -7.56 10.49 2.54
CA LEU A 8 -6.15 10.76 2.21
C LEU A 8 -5.46 9.54 1.58
N VAL A 9 -5.90 8.31 1.91
CA VAL A 9 -5.32 7.07 1.36
C VAL A 9 -5.52 6.95 -0.16
N PRO A 10 -6.76 6.95 -0.71
CA PRO A 10 -6.96 6.86 -2.16
C PRO A 10 -6.37 8.07 -2.90
N LEU A 11 -6.36 9.26 -2.30
CA LEU A 11 -5.71 10.44 -2.88
C LEU A 11 -4.20 10.23 -3.02
N ALA A 12 -3.53 9.83 -1.93
CA ALA A 12 -2.10 9.54 -1.95
C ALA A 12 -1.77 8.41 -2.94
N TYR A 13 -2.60 7.36 -2.98
CA TYR A 13 -2.42 6.25 -3.90
C TYR A 13 -2.55 6.69 -5.37
N GLY A 14 -3.54 7.53 -5.69
CA GLY A 14 -3.68 8.09 -7.04
C GLY A 14 -2.44 8.86 -7.49
N ILE A 15 -1.87 9.70 -6.61
CA ILE A 15 -0.64 10.45 -6.91
C ILE A 15 0.55 9.51 -7.11
N HIS A 16 0.67 8.47 -6.29
CA HIS A 16 1.74 7.48 -6.39
C HIS A 16 1.70 6.71 -7.71
N ILE A 17 0.52 6.25 -8.15
CA ILE A 17 0.36 5.57 -9.44
C ILE A 17 0.85 6.46 -10.59
N ILE A 18 0.61 7.78 -10.53
CA ILE A 18 1.07 8.72 -11.55
C ILE A 18 2.61 8.79 -11.59
N GLU A 19 3.28 8.78 -10.44
CA GLU A 19 4.76 8.74 -10.39
C GLU A 19 5.33 7.43 -10.95
N GLU A 20 4.67 6.31 -10.63
CA GLU A 20 5.11 4.96 -11.02
C GLU A 20 4.91 4.67 -12.51
N THR A 21 3.78 5.12 -13.07
CA THR A 21 3.30 4.79 -14.43
C THR A 21 4.40 4.82 -15.51
N PRO A 22 5.30 5.82 -15.56
CA PRO A 22 6.32 5.89 -16.63
C PRO A 22 7.44 4.85 -16.52
N ARG A 23 7.73 4.30 -15.33
CA ARG A 23 8.99 3.57 -15.05
C ARG A 23 8.83 2.27 -14.27
N PHE A 24 7.69 2.04 -13.63
CA PHE A 24 7.53 0.94 -12.70
C PHE A 24 7.64 -0.43 -13.37
N VAL A 25 7.02 -0.64 -14.53
CA VAL A 25 7.06 -1.96 -15.21
C VAL A 25 8.48 -2.36 -15.63
N PRO A 26 9.27 -1.52 -16.33
CA PRO A 26 10.66 -1.84 -16.62
C PRO A 26 11.50 -2.10 -15.37
N TRP A 27 11.30 -1.31 -14.31
CA TRP A 27 11.98 -1.50 -13.03
C TRP A 27 11.60 -2.82 -12.36
N ALA A 28 10.30 -3.13 -12.28
CA ALA A 28 9.76 -4.32 -11.63
C ALA A 28 10.28 -5.60 -12.29
N LYS A 29 10.42 -5.63 -13.62
CA LYS A 29 10.98 -6.78 -14.35
C LYS A 29 12.41 -7.16 -13.94
N ARG A 30 13.16 -6.26 -13.31
CA ARG A 30 14.53 -6.52 -12.83
C ARG A 30 14.58 -7.16 -11.44
N TYR A 31 13.52 -7.00 -10.64
CA TYR A 31 13.51 -7.40 -9.22
C TYR A 31 12.37 -8.36 -8.85
N PHE A 32 11.31 -8.38 -9.65
CA PHE A 32 10.07 -9.12 -9.41
C PHE A 32 9.64 -9.91 -10.65
N SER A 33 8.86 -10.97 -10.44
CA SER A 33 8.25 -11.71 -11.55
C SER A 33 7.03 -11.02 -12.16
N ALA A 34 6.46 -10.00 -11.51
CA ALA A 34 5.29 -9.26 -11.97
C ALA A 34 5.28 -7.83 -11.37
N PRO A 35 4.61 -6.84 -12.00
CA PRO A 35 4.00 -6.92 -13.34
C PRO A 35 5.06 -7.01 -14.45
N SER A 36 4.84 -7.86 -15.44
CA SER A 36 5.72 -7.99 -16.61
C SER A 36 5.24 -7.19 -17.82
N THR A 37 4.00 -6.69 -17.77
CA THR A 37 3.38 -5.85 -18.80
C THR A 37 2.66 -4.65 -18.18
N PHE A 38 2.47 -3.60 -18.98
CA PHE A 38 1.71 -2.41 -18.55
C PHE A 38 0.24 -2.73 -18.24
N ALA A 39 -0.37 -3.65 -18.98
CA ALA A 39 -1.74 -4.10 -18.71
C ALA A 39 -1.89 -4.75 -17.32
N GLN A 40 -0.90 -5.55 -16.90
CA GLN A 40 -0.90 -6.12 -15.53
C GLN A 40 -0.74 -5.05 -14.46
N PHE A 41 0.11 -4.04 -14.70
CA PHE A 41 0.25 -2.90 -13.82
C PHE A 41 -1.07 -2.13 -13.67
N VAL A 42 -1.74 -1.80 -14.78
CA VAL A 42 -3.03 -1.10 -14.75
C VAL A 42 -4.09 -1.94 -14.04
N LEU A 43 -4.23 -3.22 -14.40
CA LEU A 43 -5.23 -4.10 -13.79
C LEU A 43 -5.03 -4.24 -12.28
N GLY A 44 -3.78 -4.44 -11.84
CA GLY A 44 -3.43 -4.52 -10.42
C GLY A 44 -3.83 -3.24 -9.68
N ASN A 45 -3.47 -2.07 -10.23
CA ASN A 45 -3.82 -0.78 -9.64
C ASN A 45 -5.33 -0.54 -9.59
N VAL A 46 -6.09 -0.92 -10.62
CA VAL A 46 -7.56 -0.82 -10.63
C VAL A 46 -8.18 -1.70 -9.53
N ILE A 47 -7.73 -2.95 -9.38
CA ILE A 47 -8.24 -3.86 -8.34
C ILE A 47 -7.96 -3.29 -6.95
N PHE A 48 -6.72 -2.86 -6.68
CA PHE A 48 -6.35 -2.29 -5.39
C PHE A 48 -7.07 -0.96 -5.12
N MET A 49 -7.25 -0.10 -6.14
CA MET A 49 -8.01 1.15 -5.98
C MET A 49 -9.47 0.85 -5.64
N GLY A 50 -10.08 -0.15 -6.29
CA GLY A 50 -11.43 -0.61 -5.95
C GLY A 50 -11.55 -1.08 -4.48
N TYR A 51 -10.56 -1.84 -4.01
CA TYR A 51 -10.45 -2.23 -2.60
C TYR A 51 -10.32 -1.02 -1.67
N VAL A 52 -9.39 -0.10 -1.95
CA VAL A 52 -9.17 1.09 -1.11
C VAL A 52 -10.42 1.94 -1.02
N LEU A 53 -11.04 2.27 -2.16
CA LEU A 53 -12.26 3.07 -2.21
C LEU A 53 -13.41 2.40 -1.44
N THR A 54 -13.59 1.09 -1.59
CA THR A 54 -14.64 0.35 -0.87
C THR A 54 -14.39 0.34 0.63
N ALA A 55 -13.17 0.04 1.07
CA ALA A 55 -12.82 -0.02 2.49
C ALA A 55 -12.93 1.36 3.16
N VAL A 56 -12.43 2.42 2.51
CA VAL A 56 -12.53 3.80 3.00
C VAL A 56 -13.98 4.27 3.03
N TYR A 57 -14.77 3.99 2.00
CA TYR A 57 -16.20 4.31 1.97
C TYR A 57 -16.96 3.65 3.14
N LEU A 58 -16.77 2.35 3.35
CA LEU A 58 -17.41 1.61 4.44
C LEU A 58 -16.99 2.14 5.81
N ALA A 59 -15.69 2.41 6.03
CA ALA A 59 -15.18 2.96 7.28
C ALA A 59 -15.72 4.36 7.57
N THR A 60 -15.91 5.17 6.52
CA THR A 60 -16.38 6.57 6.64
C THR A 60 -17.88 6.64 6.93
N PHE A 61 -18.70 5.93 6.15
CA PHE A 61 -20.16 6.10 6.17
C PHE A 61 -20.89 5.05 7.00
N TYR A 62 -20.23 3.93 7.31
CA TYR A 62 -20.79 2.85 8.14
C TYR A 62 -19.78 2.43 9.21
N PRO A 63 -19.33 3.35 10.10
CA PRO A 63 -18.28 3.08 11.06
C PRO A 63 -18.72 2.00 12.07
N ARG A 64 -18.13 0.83 11.95
CA ARG A 64 -18.22 -0.33 12.85
C ARG A 64 -16.80 -0.86 13.02
N GLU A 65 -16.55 -1.61 14.08
CA GLU A 65 -15.21 -2.16 14.37
C GLU A 65 -14.55 -2.77 13.11
N TRP A 66 -15.26 -3.67 12.43
CA TRP A 66 -14.71 -4.34 11.24
C TRP A 66 -14.54 -3.41 10.03
N THR A 67 -15.40 -2.40 9.82
CA THR A 67 -15.22 -1.47 8.69
C THR A 67 -14.05 -0.53 8.94
N LEU A 68 -13.85 -0.10 10.18
CA LEU A 68 -12.69 0.69 10.59
C LEU A 68 -11.40 -0.11 10.46
N VAL A 69 -11.41 -1.39 10.83
CA VAL A 69 -10.29 -2.30 10.59
C VAL A 69 -9.94 -2.36 9.11
N LEU A 70 -10.94 -2.51 8.23
CA LEU A 70 -10.71 -2.51 6.78
C LEU A 70 -10.18 -1.15 6.30
N GLY A 71 -10.76 -0.03 6.72
CA GLY A 71 -10.30 1.31 6.35
C GLY A 71 -8.84 1.55 6.77
N LEU A 72 -8.48 1.26 8.02
CA LEU A 72 -7.12 1.39 8.53
C LEU A 72 -6.14 0.42 7.88
N SER A 73 -6.60 -0.75 7.45
CA SER A 73 -5.76 -1.70 6.74
C SER A 73 -5.26 -1.16 5.40
N THR A 74 -6.01 -0.25 4.76
CA THR A 74 -5.56 0.46 3.55
C THR A 74 -4.41 1.42 3.84
N ALA A 75 -4.44 2.12 5.00
CA ALA A 75 -3.35 2.99 5.44
C ALA A 75 -2.08 2.17 5.78
N ALA A 76 -2.23 1.02 6.45
CA ALA A 76 -1.10 0.12 6.70
C ALA A 76 -0.54 -0.49 5.41
N TRP A 77 -1.41 -0.79 4.44
CA TRP A 77 -1.03 -1.29 3.14
C TRP A 77 -0.15 -0.29 2.36
N ILE A 78 -0.55 0.99 2.23
CA ILE A 78 0.31 1.99 1.58
C ILE A 78 1.61 2.25 2.37
N PHE A 79 1.59 2.15 3.71
CA PHE A 79 2.81 2.27 4.51
C PHE A 79 3.79 1.12 4.24
N SER A 80 3.29 -0.12 4.19
CA SER A 80 4.11 -1.28 3.84
C SER A 80 4.63 -1.21 2.40
N ASN A 81 3.87 -0.62 1.48
CA ASN A 81 4.35 -0.30 0.13
C ASN A 81 5.58 0.63 0.20
N PHE A 82 5.49 1.74 0.95
CA PHE A 82 6.64 2.62 1.19
C PHE A 82 7.88 1.86 1.67
N LEU A 83 7.73 0.94 2.62
CA LEU A 83 8.84 0.13 3.11
C LEU A 83 9.49 -0.72 2.00
N ILE A 84 8.71 -1.27 1.07
CA ILE A 84 9.26 -2.03 -0.08
C ILE A 84 10.08 -1.11 -0.99
N HIS A 85 9.56 0.04 -1.39
CA HIS A 85 10.29 0.98 -2.27
C HIS A 85 11.55 1.52 -1.60
N ALA A 86 11.45 1.92 -0.33
CA ALA A 86 12.58 2.44 0.43
C ALA A 86 13.66 1.37 0.63
N SER A 87 13.27 0.16 1.08
CA SER A 87 14.21 -0.93 1.31
C SER A 87 14.91 -1.38 0.04
N LEU A 88 14.20 -1.50 -1.09
CA LEU A 88 14.81 -1.85 -2.37
C LEU A 88 15.73 -0.73 -2.87
N THR A 89 15.34 0.53 -2.74
CA THR A 89 16.20 1.65 -3.13
C THR A 89 17.51 1.66 -2.33
N LEU A 90 17.42 1.44 -1.01
CA LEU A 90 18.60 1.37 -0.14
C LEU A 90 19.46 0.14 -0.43
N TYR A 91 18.84 -1.02 -0.71
CA TYR A 91 19.55 -2.27 -0.95
C TYR A 91 20.25 -2.31 -2.31
N THR A 92 19.62 -1.79 -3.36
CA THR A 92 20.16 -1.84 -4.74
C THR A 92 20.99 -0.61 -5.09
N GLY A 93 20.83 0.50 -4.34
CA GLY A 93 21.37 1.80 -4.73
C GLY A 93 20.68 2.40 -5.96
N GLU A 94 19.63 1.77 -6.48
CA GLU A 94 18.86 2.24 -7.63
C GLU A 94 17.55 2.86 -7.18
N TYR A 95 17.18 3.99 -7.77
CA TYR A 95 15.87 4.60 -7.57
C TYR A 95 14.74 3.61 -7.93
N SER A 96 13.89 3.31 -6.96
CA SER A 96 12.62 2.61 -7.19
C SER A 96 11.52 3.62 -7.58
N PRO A 97 10.91 3.51 -8.77
CA PRO A 97 9.76 4.34 -9.15
C PRO A 97 8.68 4.23 -8.08
N GLY A 98 8.19 5.37 -7.55
CA GLY A 98 7.24 5.40 -6.45
C GLY A 98 7.87 5.72 -5.09
N VAL A 99 9.19 5.61 -4.91
CA VAL A 99 9.84 5.86 -3.60
C VAL A 99 9.67 7.30 -3.13
N VAL A 100 9.60 8.27 -4.04
CA VAL A 100 9.47 9.69 -3.68
C VAL A 100 8.07 9.97 -3.13
N THR A 101 7.01 9.62 -3.86
CA THR A 101 5.64 9.79 -3.36
C THR A 101 5.32 8.86 -2.21
N ALA A 102 5.87 7.65 -2.15
CA ALA A 102 5.65 6.77 -1.01
C ALA A 102 6.29 7.36 0.27
N SER A 103 7.50 7.92 0.17
CA SER A 103 8.15 8.59 1.31
C SER A 103 7.45 9.89 1.69
N ALA A 104 7.04 10.69 0.70
CA ALA A 104 6.46 12.02 0.91
C ALA A 104 4.96 12.00 1.24
N LEU A 105 4.23 10.95 0.86
CA LEU A 105 2.79 10.83 1.03
C LEU A 105 2.40 9.59 1.84
N TYR A 106 2.78 8.38 1.44
CA TYR A 106 2.32 7.17 2.14
C TYR A 106 2.76 7.13 3.59
N ALA A 107 4.06 7.32 3.85
CA ALA A 107 4.57 7.33 5.21
C ALA A 107 3.86 8.37 6.11
N PRO A 108 3.82 9.67 5.77
CA PRO A 108 3.16 10.66 6.62
C PRO A 108 1.65 10.49 6.70
N VAL A 109 0.94 10.15 5.61
CA VAL A 109 -0.51 9.93 5.63
C VAL A 109 -0.87 8.77 6.55
N SER A 110 -0.17 7.64 6.45
CA SER A 110 -0.44 6.48 7.30
C SER A 110 -0.14 6.76 8.76
N VAL A 111 1.00 7.41 9.06
CA VAL A 111 1.34 7.79 10.44
C VAL A 111 0.29 8.75 11.01
N TYR A 112 -0.12 9.76 10.25
CA TYR A 112 -1.16 10.72 10.67
C TYR A 112 -2.50 10.03 10.97
N ILE A 113 -2.96 9.13 10.08
CA ILE A 113 -4.20 8.37 10.28
C ILE A 113 -4.09 7.50 11.54
N TYR A 114 -3.04 6.68 11.68
CA TYR A 114 -2.90 5.81 12.84
C TYR A 114 -2.75 6.59 14.15
N ALA A 115 -2.00 7.70 14.16
CA ALA A 115 -1.90 8.56 15.34
C ALA A 115 -3.27 9.12 15.76
N THR A 116 -4.09 9.53 14.79
CA THR A 116 -5.44 10.06 15.06
C THR A 116 -6.36 8.98 15.64
N PHE A 117 -6.35 7.77 15.09
CA PHE A 117 -7.19 6.67 15.55
C PHE A 117 -6.73 6.09 16.89
N LEU A 118 -5.41 6.01 17.13
CA LEU A 118 -4.86 5.65 18.43
C LEU A 118 -5.28 6.65 19.53
N GLY A 119 -5.25 7.94 19.22
CA GLY A 119 -5.66 9.00 20.16
C GLY A 119 -7.17 9.03 20.44
N SER A 120 -8.00 8.42 19.58
CA SER A 120 -9.46 8.41 19.75
C SER A 120 -9.98 7.21 20.55
N GLY A 121 -9.18 6.14 20.68
CA GLY A 121 -9.61 4.88 21.28
C GLY A 121 -10.60 4.06 20.44
N ILE A 122 -10.81 4.45 19.17
CA ILE A 122 -11.71 3.78 18.22
C ILE A 122 -10.94 3.57 16.91
N PRO A 123 -10.89 2.35 16.32
CA PRO A 123 -11.44 1.08 16.84
C PRO A 123 -10.67 0.58 18.07
N SER A 124 -11.06 -0.59 18.58
CA SER A 124 -10.34 -1.22 19.69
C SER A 124 -8.84 -1.40 19.37
N THR A 125 -8.00 -1.52 20.40
CA THR A 125 -6.57 -1.82 20.20
C THR A 125 -6.35 -3.10 19.40
N ALA A 126 -7.21 -4.11 19.59
CA ALA A 126 -7.19 -5.32 18.78
C ALA A 126 -7.50 -5.01 17.31
N GLY A 127 -8.50 -4.16 17.04
CA GLY A 127 -8.82 -3.67 15.70
C GLY A 127 -7.64 -2.95 15.04
N ILE A 128 -6.94 -2.07 15.76
CA ILE A 128 -5.71 -1.42 15.28
C ILE A 128 -4.67 -2.46 14.87
N ILE A 129 -4.36 -3.42 15.75
CA ILE A 129 -3.36 -4.47 15.47
C ILE A 129 -3.76 -5.31 14.25
N VAL A 130 -5.02 -5.74 14.19
CA VAL A 130 -5.54 -6.54 13.07
C VAL A 130 -5.47 -5.75 11.76
N SER A 131 -5.77 -4.45 11.77
CA SER A 131 -5.69 -3.61 10.57
C SER A 131 -4.25 -3.51 10.03
N ILE A 132 -3.26 -3.40 10.92
CA ILE A 132 -1.84 -3.41 10.56
C ILE A 132 -1.46 -4.76 9.93
N ILE A 133 -1.84 -5.86 10.57
CA ILE A 133 -1.56 -7.21 10.07
C ILE A 133 -2.13 -7.41 8.67
N ILE A 134 -3.40 -7.05 8.46
CA ILE A 134 -4.06 -7.17 7.15
C ILE A 134 -3.35 -6.32 6.10
N GLY A 135 -3.06 -5.05 6.41
CA GLY A 135 -2.40 -4.15 5.47
C GLY A 135 -1.01 -4.62 5.05
N PHE A 136 -0.20 -5.04 6.02
CA PHE A 136 1.13 -5.60 5.74
C PHE A 136 1.03 -6.93 4.98
N ALA A 137 0.12 -7.83 5.35
CA ALA A 137 -0.05 -9.10 4.64
C ALA A 137 -0.48 -8.87 3.18
N ALA A 138 -1.38 -7.93 2.93
CA ALA A 138 -1.84 -7.57 1.60
C ALA A 138 -0.72 -7.06 0.67
N MET A 139 0.35 -6.48 1.23
CA MET A 139 1.54 -6.06 0.49
C MET A 139 2.59 -7.17 0.41
N PHE A 140 3.07 -7.65 1.56
CA PHE A 140 4.24 -8.54 1.62
C PHE A 140 3.97 -9.93 1.06
N VAL A 141 2.77 -10.51 1.23
CA VAL A 141 2.50 -11.87 0.75
C VAL A 141 2.64 -11.95 -0.77
N PRO A 142 1.96 -11.10 -1.58
CA PRO A 142 2.20 -11.05 -3.03
C PRO A 142 3.66 -10.75 -3.39
N THR A 143 4.31 -9.78 -2.73
CA THR A 143 5.70 -9.41 -3.04
C THR A 143 6.67 -10.56 -2.82
N LEU A 144 6.55 -11.31 -1.72
CA LEU A 144 7.42 -12.46 -1.43
C LEU A 144 7.22 -13.59 -2.45
N ILE A 145 5.99 -13.84 -2.90
CA ILE A 145 5.70 -14.80 -3.98
C ILE A 145 6.38 -14.36 -5.28
N GLN A 146 6.37 -13.06 -5.60
CA GLN A 146 6.96 -12.51 -6.81
C GLN A 146 8.50 -12.57 -6.78
N VAL A 147 9.15 -12.25 -5.66
CA VAL A 147 10.60 -12.35 -5.51
C VAL A 147 11.06 -13.81 -5.58
N GLY A 148 10.34 -14.72 -4.91
CA GLY A 148 10.65 -16.15 -4.93
C GLY A 148 10.57 -16.76 -6.33
N ARG A 149 9.66 -16.27 -7.18
CA ARG A 149 9.55 -16.66 -8.59
C ARG A 149 10.60 -15.98 -9.47
N GLY A 150 10.90 -14.70 -9.24
CA GLY A 150 11.90 -13.93 -9.99
C GLY A 150 13.31 -14.52 -9.91
N LYS A 151 13.74 -14.95 -8.72
CA LYS A 151 15.05 -15.61 -8.53
C LYS A 151 15.22 -16.91 -9.32
N ARG A 152 14.14 -17.62 -9.65
CA ARG A 152 14.21 -18.85 -10.48
C ARG A 152 14.52 -18.55 -11.95
N HIS A 153 14.18 -17.37 -12.47
CA HIS A 153 14.42 -17.00 -13.87
C HIS A 153 15.86 -16.53 -14.16
N HIS A 154 16.67 -16.26 -13.13
CA HIS A 154 18.09 -15.91 -13.28
C HIS A 154 19.04 -17.11 -13.11
N LEU A 155 18.51 -18.31 -12.92
CA LEU A 155 19.26 -19.55 -12.72
C LEU A 155 19.01 -20.59 -13.84
N ILE A 156 18.41 -20.17 -14.96
CA ILE A 156 18.20 -20.97 -16.17
C ILE A 156 18.74 -20.19 -17.36
#